data_AF-U3TYT8-F1
#
_entry.id   AF-U3TYT8-F1
#
_cell.length_a   1.000
_cell.length_b   1.000
_cell.length_c   1.000
_cell.angle_alpha   90.00
_cell.angle_beta   90.00
_cell.angle_gamma   90.00
#
_symmetry.space_group_name_H-M   'P 1'
#
loop_
_entity.id
_entity.type
_entity.pdbx_description
1 polymer ?
#
loop_
_entity_poly.entity_id
_entity_poly.type
_entity_poly.pdbx_seq_one_letter_code
_entity_poly.pdbx_strand_id
1 'polypeptide(L)' 'MSSDKKQSLGAVTLAAIGVVYGDIGTSPLYTLRECLSGQFGFGVEREAVFGFL' A
#
# COMPACT_ATOMS: atom_id res chain seq x y z
N MET A 1 -31.68 0.81 -24.88
CA MET A 1 -30.38 1.29 -25.41
C MET A 1 -29.37 1.12 -24.29
N SER A 2 -28.60 0.02 -24.30
CA SER A 2 -27.54 -0.19 -23.30
C SER A 2 -26.33 0.59 -23.77
N SER A 3 -25.96 1.66 -23.05
CA SER A 3 -24.75 2.42 -23.36
C SER A 3 -23.55 1.64 -22.80
N ASP A 4 -22.82 0.96 -23.68
CA ASP A 4 -21.51 0.39 -23.38
C ASP A 4 -20.54 1.52 -23.03
N LYS A 5 -20.45 1.85 -21.73
CA LYS A 5 -19.39 2.71 -21.20
C LYS A 5 -18.09 1.91 -21.27
N LYS A 6 -17.33 2.08 -22.35
CA LYS A 6 -15.95 1.59 -22.42
C LYS A 6 -15.20 2.17 -21.22
N GLN A 7 -14.76 1.31 -20.29
CA GLN A 7 -13.92 1.78 -19.20
C GLN A 7 -12.65 2.39 -19.81
N SER A 8 -12.35 3.63 -19.41
CA SER A 8 -11.11 4.29 -19.81
C SER A 8 -9.94 3.43 -19.32
N LEU A 9 -9.00 3.11 -20.22
CA LEU A 9 -7.76 2.41 -19.88
C LEU A 9 -7.06 3.09 -18.69
N GLY A 10 -7.00 4.42 -18.67
CA GLY A 10 -6.40 5.18 -17.58
C GLY A 10 -7.12 4.96 -16.23
N ALA A 11 -8.45 4.83 -16.23
CA ALA A 11 -9.21 4.55 -15.02
C ALA A 11 -8.95 3.12 -14.50
N VAL A 12 -8.84 2.14 -15.40
CA VAL A 12 -8.50 0.75 -15.04
C VAL A 12 -7.07 0.64 -14.53
N THR A 13 -6.12 1.33 -15.16
CA THR A 13 -4.72 1.37 -14.70
C THR A 13 -4.61 1.99 -13.31
N LEU A 14 -5.29 3.12 -13.06
CA LEU A 14 -5.27 3.76 -11.74
C LEU A 14 -5.90 2.86 -10.66
N ALA A 15 -7.01 2.18 -10.99
CA ALA A 15 -7.64 1.22 -10.08
C ALA A 15 -6.72 0.02 -9.78
N ALA A 16 -6.06 -0.54 -10.80
CA ALA A 16 -5.11 -1.64 -10.61
C ALA A 16 -3.92 -1.23 -9.74
N ILE A 17 -3.37 -0.03 -9.94
CA ILE A 17 -2.31 0.52 -9.09
C ILE A 17 -2.80 0.66 -7.65
N GLY A 18 -4.01 1.19 -7.44
CA GLY A 18 -4.61 1.33 -6.11
C GLY A 18 -4.80 -0.01 -5.39
N VAL A 19 -5.20 -1.07 -6.12
CA VAL A 19 -5.31 -2.43 -5.57
C VAL A 19 -3.94 -2.99 -5.20
N VAL A 20 -2.92 -2.83 -6.06
CA VAL A 20 -1.56 -3.33 -5.80
C VAL A 20 -0.90 -2.61 -4.63
N TYR A 21 -0.99 -1.29 -4.56
CA TYR A 21 -0.50 -0.53 -3.40
C TYR A 21 -1.33 -0.80 -2.13
N GLY A 22 -2.63 -1.06 -2.30
CA GLY A 22 -3.48 -1.55 -1.21
C GLY A 22 -2.97 -2.88 -0.65
N ASP A 23 -2.69 -3.86 -1.52
CA ASP A 23 -2.21 -5.19 -1.12
C ASP A 23 -0.79 -5.20 -0.56
N ILE A 24 0.10 -4.30 -1.02
CA ILE A 24 1.41 -4.07 -0.38
C ILE A 24 1.25 -3.59 1.07
N GLY A 25 0.16 -2.86 1.37
CA GLY A 25 -0.16 -2.32 2.69
C GLY A 25 -1.17 -3.13 3.52
N THR A 26 -1.83 -4.17 2.98
CA THR A 26 -2.89 -4.93 3.68
C THR A 26 -2.36 -5.95 4.68
N SER A 27 -1.05 -6.14 4.74
CA SER A 27 -0.37 -6.89 5.78
C SER A 27 0.29 -5.90 6.74
N PRO A 28 -0.41 -5.42 7.78
CA PRO A 28 0.18 -4.59 8.84
C PRO A 28 1.51 -5.16 9.35
N LEU A 29 1.64 -6.49 9.41
CA LEU A 29 2.85 -7.17 9.84
C LEU A 29 3.99 -7.07 8.82
N TYR A 30 3.71 -7.16 7.51
CA TYR A 30 4.73 -6.95 6.47
C TYR A 30 5.19 -5.50 6.44
N THR A 31 4.25 -4.54 6.52
CA THR A 31 4.60 -3.12 6.59
C THR A 31 5.44 -2.81 7.82
N LEU A 32 5.05 -3.32 9.00
CA LEU A 32 5.86 -3.20 10.22
C LEU A 32 7.25 -3.82 10.06
N ARG A 33 7.33 -5.02 9.47
CA ARG A 33 8.60 -5.72 9.23
C ARG A 33 9.52 -4.90 8.33
N GLU A 34 9.03 -4.40 7.20
CA GLU A 34 9.85 -3.62 6.26
C GLU A 34 10.25 -2.27 6.88
N CYS A 35 9.33 -1.55 7.51
CA CYS A 35 9.57 -0.24 8.13
C CYS A 35 10.52 -0.30 9.33
N LEU A 36 10.58 -1.43 10.05
CA LEU A 36 11.41 -1.60 11.26
C LEU A 36 12.63 -2.53 11.04
N SER A 37 12.97 -2.85 9.78
CA SER A 37 14.06 -3.80 9.44
C SER A 37 15.48 -3.22 9.50
N GLY A 38 15.66 -1.93 9.81
CA GLY A 38 16.96 -1.29 10.04
C GLY A 38 17.93 -1.15 8.84
N GLN A 39 17.86 -2.01 7.81
CA GLN A 39 18.68 -1.87 6.59
C GLN A 39 18.15 -0.79 5.63
N PHE A 40 16.82 -0.64 5.53
CA PHE A 40 16.15 0.38 4.72
C PHE A 40 15.04 1.12 5.49
N GLY A 41 14.84 0.78 6.77
CA GLY A 41 13.80 1.33 7.66
C GLY A 41 14.38 1.91 8.95
N PHE A 42 13.51 2.29 9.88
CA PHE A 42 13.90 2.72 11.23
C PHE A 42 14.35 1.51 12.06
N GLY A 43 15.16 1.75 13.09
CA GLY A 43 15.40 0.72 14.13
C GLY A 43 14.12 0.43 14.93
N VAL A 44 14.09 -0.69 15.65
CA VAL A 44 13.00 -1.01 16.60
C VAL A 44 13.16 -0.17 17.87
N GLU A 45 12.98 1.15 17.71
CA GLU A 45 13.01 2.14 18.78
C GLU A 45 11.59 2.44 19.27
N ARG A 46 11.45 2.81 20.54
CA ARG A 46 10.16 3.08 21.17
C ARG A 46 9.35 4.13 20.39
N GLU A 47 10.02 5.18 19.95
CA GLU A 47 9.45 6.31 19.22
C GLU A 47 8.96 5.89 17.83
N ALA A 48 9.69 4.99 17.16
CA ALA A 48 9.30 4.46 15.85
C ALA A 48 8.06 3.55 15.95
N VAL A 49 7.96 2.76 17.04
CA VAL A 49 6.80 1.89 17.30
C VAL A 49 5.55 2.72 17.62
N PHE A 50 5.65 3.75 18.45
CA PHE A 50 4.51 4.62 18.78
C PHE A 50 4.12 5.58 17.67
N GLY A 51 5.05 5.98 16.79
CA GLY A 51 4.74 6.80 15.61
C GLY A 51 4.06 6.04 14.48
N PHE A 52 4.05 4.70 14.52
CA PHE A 52 3.38 3.84 13.55
C PHE A 52 1.91 3.54 13.92
N LEU A 53 1.57 3.59 15.22
CA LEU A 53 0.21 3.39 15.75
C LEU A 53 -0.64 4.67 15.68
#